data_AF-A0A3G9G3X2-F1
#
_entry.id   AF-A0A3G9G3X2-F1
#
_cell.length_a   1.000
_cell.length_b   1.000
_cell.length_c   1.000
_cell.angle_alpha   90.00
_cell.angle_beta   90.00
_cell.angle_gamma   90.00
#
_symmetry.space_group_name_H-M   'P 1'
#
loop_
_entity.id
_entity.type
_entity.pdbx_description
1 polymer ?
#
loop_
_entity_poly.entity_id
_entity_poly.type
_entity_poly.pdbx_seq_one_letter_code
_entity_poly.pdbx_strand_id
1 'polypeptide(L)' 'MSQTVSVIVSAEDQARLAAIIADRSRPLKHILRAKIVLYSADRLTALEVSRRAEVSRPAVWRWQRHYAEGGVER' A
#
# COMPACT_ATOMS: atom_id res chain seq x y z
N MET A 1 -15.22 14.68 3.45
CA MET A 1 -14.79 13.90 4.63
C MET A 1 -13.60 13.03 4.25
N SER A 2 -12.41 13.34 4.77
CA SER A 2 -11.18 12.57 4.60
C SER A 2 -11.06 11.57 5.74
N GLN A 3 -11.43 10.31 5.50
CA GLN A 3 -11.23 9.25 6.48
C GLN A 3 -9.75 8.83 6.47
N THR A 4 -9.11 8.90 7.63
CA THR A 4 -7.77 8.38 7.85
C THR A 4 -7.88 6.88 8.11
N VAL A 5 -7.21 6.08 7.28
CA VAL A 5 -7.13 4.63 7.46
C VAL A 5 -5.69 4.34 7.86
N SER A 6 -5.49 3.95 9.11
CA SER A 6 -4.17 3.51 9.58
C SER A 6 -4.10 2.00 9.45
N VAL A 7 -3.36 1.51 8.46
CA VAL A 7 -3.01 0.09 8.38
C VAL A 7 -1.80 -0.11 9.29
N ILE A 8 -1.92 -0.96 10.31
CA ILE A 8 -0.77 -1.34 11.14
C ILE A 8 0.03 -2.37 10.35
N VAL A 9 1.15 -1.93 9.78
CA VAL A 9 2.08 -2.79 9.03
C VAL A 9 3.25 -3.12 9.96
N SER A 10 3.50 -4.41 10.21
CA SER A 10 4.63 -4.85 11.02
C SER A 10 5.96 -4.44 10.38
N ALA A 11 7.04 -4.34 11.18
CA ALA A 11 8.36 -4.00 10.65
C ALA A 11 8.85 -5.02 9.60
N GLU A 12 8.49 -6.31 9.78
CA GLU A 12 8.79 -7.37 8.83
C GLU A 12 8.06 -7.17 7.49
N ASP A 13 6.78 -6.81 7.54
CA ASP A 13 6.00 -6.50 6.34
C ASP A 13 6.51 -5.24 5.64
N GLN A 14 6.93 -4.22 6.39
CA GLN A 14 7.54 -3.03 5.79
C GLN A 14 8.81 -3.39 5.01
N ALA A 15 9.67 -4.25 5.56
CA ALA A 15 10.87 -4.71 4.87
C ALA A 15 10.53 -5.53 3.61
N ARG A 16 9.54 -6.43 3.69
CA ARG A 16 9.04 -7.20 2.52
C ARG A 16 8.50 -6.27 1.42
N LEU A 17 7.67 -5.29 1.79
CA LEU A 17 7.08 -4.33 0.86
C LEU A 17 8.16 -3.45 0.21
N ALA A 18 9.15 -2.99 0.99
CA ALA A 18 10.28 -2.23 0.46
C ALA A 18 11.11 -3.06 -0.54
N ALA A 19 11.33 -4.34 -0.26
CA ALA A 19 12.01 -5.25 -1.20
C ALA A 19 11.23 -5.41 -2.52
N ILE A 20 9.90 -5.52 -2.46
CA ILE A 20 9.04 -5.57 -3.66
C ILE A 20 9.16 -4.28 -4.48
N ILE A 21 9.23 -3.12 -3.83
CA ILE A 21 9.38 -1.83 -4.51
C ILE A 21 10.77 -1.69 -5.16
N ALA A 22 11.81 -2.19 -4.50
CA ALA A 22 13.18 -2.15 -5.01
C ALA A 22 13.40 -3.12 -6.19
N ASP A 23 12.66 -4.22 -6.22
CA ASP A 23 12.73 -5.24 -7.27
C ASP A 23 11.99 -4.78 -8.54
N ARG A 24 12.73 -4.09 -9.42
CA ARG A 24 12.22 -3.58 -10.70
C ARG A 24 11.87 -4.67 -11.72
N SER A 25 12.22 -5.93 -11.45
CA SER A 25 11.84 -7.07 -12.30
C SER A 25 10.39 -7.52 -12.06
N ARG A 26 9.79 -7.08 -10.95
CA ARG A 26 8.42 -7.48 -10.60
C ARG A 26 7.37 -6.75 -11.43
N PRO A 27 6.22 -7.41 -11.68
CA PRO A 27 5.10 -6.76 -12.34
C PRO A 27 4.65 -5.48 -11.63
N LEU A 28 4.39 -4.42 -12.40
CA LEU A 28 4.01 -3.10 -11.89
C LEU A 28 2.86 -3.13 -10.87
N LYS A 29 1.91 -4.07 -11.00
CA LYS A 29 0.81 -4.26 -10.04
C LYS A 29 1.30 -4.55 -8.61
N HIS A 30 2.36 -5.33 -8.46
CA HIS A 30 2.92 -5.68 -7.14
C HIS A 30 3.67 -4.49 -6.55
N ILE A 31 4.42 -3.75 -7.38
CA ILE A 31 5.11 -2.53 -6.97
C ILE A 31 4.09 -1.46 -6.52
N LEU A 32 3.02 -1.25 -7.29
CA LEU A 32 1.97 -0.29 -6.94
C LEU A 32 1.23 -0.67 -5.66
N ARG A 33 0.87 -1.94 -5.49
CA ARG A 33 0.30 -2.44 -4.23
C ARG A 33 1.23 -2.16 -3.06
N ALA A 34 2.51 -2.50 -3.19
CA ALA A 34 3.48 -2.32 -2.12
C ALA A 34 3.62 -0.84 -1.73
N LYS A 35 3.67 0.07 -2.71
CA LYS A 35 3.66 1.52 -2.47
C LYS A 35 2.41 1.97 -1.71
N ILE A 36 1.23 1.50 -2.10
CA ILE A 36 -0.04 1.87 -1.45
C ILE A 36 -0.06 1.42 0.02
N VAL A 37 0.34 0.18 0.31
CA VAL A 37 0.35 -0.35 1.68
C VAL A 37 1.38 0.39 2.53
N LEU A 38 2.58 0.63 1.99
CA LEU A 38 3.64 1.34 2.69
C LEU A 38 3.24 2.79 3.03
N TYR A 39 2.70 3.55 2.06
CA TYR A 39 2.20 4.90 2.34
C TYR A 39 0.99 4.92 3.28
N SER A 40 0.22 3.82 3.34
CA SER A 40 -0.89 3.70 4.31
C SER A 40 -0.40 3.48 5.74
N ALA A 41 0.83 2.98 5.92
CA ALA A 41 1.46 2.84 7.23
C ALA A 41 1.85 4.21 7.84
N ASP A 42 2.15 5.19 7.01
CA ASP A 42 2.49 6.57 7.40
C ASP A 42 1.30 7.39 7.96
N ARG A 43 0.16 6.73 8.25
CA ARG A 43 -1.11 7.35 8.72
C ARG A 43 -1.65 8.43 7.78
N LEU A 44 -1.32 8.34 6.50
CA LEU A 44 -1.81 9.24 5.46
C LEU A 44 -3.27 8.95 5.11
N THR A 45 -4.01 9.98 4.68
CA THR A 45 -5.36 9.78 4.16
C THR A 45 -5.33 9.04 2.83
N ALA A 46 -6.41 8.31 2.49
CA ALA A 46 -6.49 7.62 1.19
C ALA A 46 -6.31 8.56 -0.02
N LEU A 47 -6.64 9.85 0.14
CA LEU A 47 -6.38 10.88 -0.87
C LEU A 47 -4.88 11.15 -1.04
N GLU A 48 -4.15 11.32 0.04
CA GLU A 48 -2.71 11.54 0.01
C GLU A 48 -1.95 10.31 -0.51
N VAL A 49 -2.37 9.12 -0.09
CA VAL A 49 -1.84 7.85 -0.63
C VAL A 49 -2.10 7.77 -2.13
N SER A 50 -3.31 8.09 -2.58
CA SER A 50 -3.65 8.07 -4.01
C SER A 50 -2.78 9.03 -4.83
N ARG A 51 -2.45 10.21 -4.27
CA ARG A 51 -1.59 11.20 -4.91
C ARG A 51 -0.13 10.74 -4.98
N ARG A 52 0.40 10.14 -3.89
CA ARG A 52 1.78 9.65 -3.82
C ARG A 52 2.01 8.37 -4.64
N ALA A 53 1.01 7.51 -4.75
CA ALA A 53 1.07 6.27 -5.51
C ALA A 53 0.58 6.41 -6.95
N GLU A 54 0.13 7.59 -7.38
CA GLU A 54 -0.40 7.88 -8.72
C GLU A 54 -1.55 6.93 -9.13
N VAL A 55 -2.45 6.64 -8.18
CA VAL A 55 -3.63 5.78 -8.39
C VAL A 55 -4.91 6.49 -8.01
N SER A 56 -6.05 5.89 -8.32
CA SER A 56 -7.35 6.42 -7.88
C SER A 56 -7.63 6.09 -6.41
N ARG A 57 -8.41 6.94 -5.72
CA ARG A 57 -8.83 6.69 -4.32
C ARG A 57 -9.51 5.33 -4.13
N PRO A 58 -10.41 4.85 -5.02
CA PRO A 58 -10.99 3.51 -4.90
C PRO A 58 -9.95 2.38 -5.03
N ALA A 59 -8.88 2.58 -5.81
CA ALA A 59 -7.81 1.60 -5.91
C ALA A 59 -7.06 1.46 -4.57
N VAL A 60 -6.82 2.56 -3.86
CA VAL A 60 -6.22 2.54 -2.51
C VAL A 60 -7.05 1.66 -1.56
N TRP A 61 -8.36 1.88 -1.50
CA TRP A 61 -9.25 1.10 -0.64
C TRP A 61 -9.25 -0.40 -0.96
N ARG A 62 -9.29 -0.76 -2.24
CA ARG A 62 -9.24 -2.17 -2.65
C ARG A 62 -7.96 -2.84 -2.15
N TRP A 63 -6.81 -2.19 -2.31
CA TRP A 63 -5.54 -2.74 -1.88
C TRP A 63 -5.36 -2.77 -0.35
N GLN A 64 -5.84 -1.75 0.37
CA GLN A 64 -5.87 -1.78 1.84
C GLN A 64 -6.71 -2.93 2.36
N ARG A 65 -7.90 -3.16 1.77
CA ARG A 65 -8.75 -4.29 2.10
C ARG A 65 -8.08 -5.63 1.80
N HIS A 66 -7.48 -5.79 0.62
CA HIS A 66 -6.76 -7.02 0.26
C HIS A 66 -5.57 -7.30 1.18
N TYR A 67 -4.83 -6.27 1.60
CA TYR A 67 -3.76 -6.44 2.58
C TYR A 67 -4.32 -6.82 3.96
N ALA A 68 -5.41 -6.22 4.42
CA ALA A 68 -6.05 -6.60 5.68
C ALA A 68 -6.60 -8.06 5.65
N GLU A 69 -7.04 -8.54 4.50
CA GLU A 69 -7.57 -9.91 4.32
C GLU A 69 -6.48 -10.96 4.07
N GLY A 70 -5.29 -10.58 3.59
CA GLY A 70 -4.33 -11.55 3.06
C GLY A 70 -2.85 -11.14 3.09
N GLY A 71 -2.49 -10.05 3.75
CA GLY A 71 -1.09 -9.62 3.92
C GLY A 71 -0.39 -9.24 2.60
N VAL A 72 0.93 -9.41 2.57
CA VAL A 72 1.79 -8.98 1.44
C VAL A 72 1.70 -9.90 0.22
N GLU A 73 1.46 -11.20 0.41
CA GLU A 73 1.67 -12.23 -0.62
C GLU A 73 0.46 -12.55 -1.51
N ARG A 74 -0.75 -12.12 -1.12
CA ARG A 74 -1.97 -12.46 -1.87
C ARG A 74 -2.09 -11.76 -3.23
#